data_AF-A0A382HRK8-F1
#
_entry.id   AF-A0A382HRK8-F1
#
_cell.length_a   1.000
_cell.length_b   1.000
_cell.length_c   1.000
_cell.angle_alpha   90.00
_cell.angle_beta   90.00
_cell.angle_gamma   90.00
#
_symmetry.space_group_name_H-M   'P 1'
#
loop_
_entity.id
_entity.type
_entity.pdbx_description
1 polymer ?
#
loop_
_entity_poly.entity_id
_entity_poly.type
_entity_poly.pdbx_seq_one_letter_code
_entity_poly.pdbx_strand_id
1 'polypeptide(L)'
;MRNFLLGLAYFLVYTTPIQVGLLLWVLWVVFSTDYTLTSLTGHIFLRENLLFLYEWIYSWFWNAYLNFWYVFPMTFIVILKLIINTWLGFWMLKK
;
A
#
# COMPACT_ATOMS: atom_id res chain seq x y z
N MET A 1 10.17 -17.69 19.42
CA MET A 1 9.97 -17.56 17.96
C MET A 1 8.50 -17.73 17.54
N ARG A 2 7.80 -18.78 18.00
CA ARG A 2 6.36 -18.99 17.68
C ARG A 2 5.46 -17.80 18.00
N ASN A 3 5.57 -17.22 19.21
CA ASN A 3 4.74 -16.08 19.62
C ASN A 3 5.01 -14.81 18.78
N PHE A 4 6.24 -14.62 18.30
CA PHE A 4 6.59 -13.52 17.41
C PHE A 4 5.96 -13.71 16.02
N LEU A 5 6.01 -14.93 15.47
CA LEU A 5 5.37 -15.25 14.19
C LEU A 5 3.85 -15.10 14.25
N LEU A 6 3.23 -15.53 15.35
CA LEU A 6 1.80 -15.32 15.56
C LEU A 6 1.45 -13.82 15.65
N GLY A 7 2.24 -13.04 16.39
CA GLY A 7 2.05 -11.59 16.47
C GLY A 7 2.16 -10.91 15.09
N LEU A 8 3.15 -11.29 14.29
CA LEU A 8 3.32 -10.81 12.92
C LEU A 8 2.12 -11.20 12.04
N ALA A 9 1.66 -12.45 12.16
CA ALA A 9 0.53 -12.96 11.40
C ALA A 9 -0.77 -12.18 11.70
N TYR A 10 -1.04 -11.92 12.98
CA TYR A 10 -2.17 -11.08 13.38
C TYR A 10 -2.04 -9.65 12.85
N PHE A 11 -0.84 -9.06 12.91
CA PHE A 11 -0.61 -7.73 12.35
C PHE A 11 -0.90 -7.68 10.84
N LEU A 12 -0.42 -8.66 10.07
CA LEU A 12 -0.68 -8.73 8.63
C LEU A 12 -2.18 -8.79 8.31
N VAL A 13 -2.91 -9.69 8.96
CA VAL A 13 -4.37 -9.84 8.77
C VAL A 13 -5.12 -8.58 9.24
N TYR A 14 -4.70 -7.98 10.35
CA TYR A 14 -5.32 -6.78 10.89
C TYR A 14 -5.14 -5.56 9.99
N THR A 15 -4.04 -5.49 9.23
CA THR A 15 -3.83 -4.41 8.26
C THR A 15 -4.60 -4.60 6.93
N THR A 16 -5.19 -5.78 6.69
CA THR A 16 -5.92 -6.08 5.46
C THR A 16 -7.12 -5.15 5.22
N PRO A 17 -7.99 -4.84 6.20
CA PRO A 17 -9.10 -3.90 6.00
C PRO A 17 -8.62 -2.51 5.58
N ILE A 18 -7.50 -2.03 6.12
CA ILE A 18 -6.90 -0.74 5.75
C ILE A 18 -6.43 -0.79 4.28
N GLN A 19 -5.83 -1.91 3.86
CA GLN A 19 -5.39 -2.11 2.47
C GLN A 19 -6.56 -2.20 1.50
N VAL A 20 -7.67 -2.84 1.90
CA VAL A 20 -8.92 -2.85 1.13
C VAL A 20 -9.49 -1.45 0.99
N GLY A 21 -9.56 -0.69 2.09
CA GLY A 21 -10.02 0.71 2.05
C GLY A 21 -9.16 1.57 1.14
N LEU A 22 -7.84 1.39 1.19
CA LEU A 22 -6.91 2.09 0.31
C LEU A 22 -7.10 1.68 -1.16
N LEU A 23 -7.34 0.40 -1.45
CA LEU A 23 -7.64 -0.07 -2.81
C LEU A 23 -8.92 0.55 -3.36
N LEU A 24 -9.98 0.58 -2.55
CA LEU A 24 -11.25 1.21 -2.92
C LEU A 24 -11.07 2.71 -3.20
N TRP A 25 -10.26 3.40 -2.40
CA TRP A 25 -9.96 4.80 -2.62
C TRP A 25 -9.16 5.03 -3.92
N VAL A 26 -8.14 4.22 -4.18
CA VAL A 26 -7.38 4.28 -5.45
C VAL A 26 -8.31 4.07 -6.65
N LEU A 27 -9.20 3.07 -6.59
CA LEU A 27 -10.20 2.84 -7.64
C LEU A 27 -11.17 4.00 -7.77
N TRP A 28 -11.64 4.58 -6.65
CA TRP A 28 -12.48 5.76 -6.66
C TRP A 28 -11.81 6.92 -7.41
N VAL A 29 -10.52 7.20 -7.15
CA VAL A 29 -9.77 8.23 -7.86
C VAL A 29 -9.72 7.93 -9.37
N VAL A 30 -9.39 6.69 -9.75
CA VAL A 30 -9.37 6.28 -11.17
C VAL A 30 -10.74 6.45 -11.85
N PHE A 31 -11.84 6.14 -11.17
CA PHE A 31 -13.19 6.29 -11.75
C PHE A 31 -13.73 7.72 -11.72
N SER A 32 -13.15 8.61 -10.93
CA SER A 32 -13.59 10.02 -10.79
C SER A 32 -12.72 11.01 -11.54
N THR A 33 -11.63 10.55 -12.17
CA THR A 33 -10.64 11.37 -12.87
C THR A 33 -10.29 10.75 -14.23
N ASP A 34 -9.49 11.45 -15.03
CA ASP A 34 -8.99 10.94 -16.32
C ASP A 34 -7.83 9.95 -16.17
N TYR A 35 -7.41 9.62 -14.94
CA TYR A 35 -6.36 8.63 -14.70
C TYR A 35 -6.83 7.22 -15.02
N THR A 36 -5.98 6.45 -15.67
CA THR A 36 -6.12 4.99 -15.81
C THR A 36 -5.49 4.24 -14.64
N LEU A 37 -5.86 2.95 -14.49
CA LEU A 37 -5.30 2.04 -13.48
C LEU A 37 -3.76 1.97 -13.46
N THR A 38 -3.12 2.25 -14.60
CA THR A 38 -1.66 2.22 -14.77
C THR A 38 -1.01 3.60 -14.71
N SER A 39 -1.74 4.67 -15.05
CA SER A 39 -1.20 6.04 -15.01
C SER A 39 -1.16 6.65 -13.60
N LEU A 40 -2.05 6.22 -12.71
CA LEU A 40 -2.08 6.70 -11.33
C LEU A 40 -0.93 6.07 -10.51
N THR A 41 0.23 6.72 -10.52
CA THR A 41 1.41 6.32 -9.76
C THR A 41 1.30 6.72 -8.29
N GLY A 42 2.14 6.13 -7.44
CA GLY A 42 2.22 6.52 -6.03
C GLY A 42 2.57 8.00 -5.85
N HIS A 43 3.40 8.58 -6.73
CA HIS A 43 3.72 10.01 -6.72
C HIS A 43 2.48 10.88 -6.93
N ILE A 44 1.70 10.59 -7.97
CA ILE A 44 0.52 11.36 -8.33
C ILE A 44 -0.53 11.23 -7.24
N PHE A 45 -0.83 9.99 -6.84
CA PHE A 45 -1.82 9.70 -5.81
C PHE A 45 -1.52 10.43 -4.49
N LEU A 46 -0.28 10.33 -3.99
CA LEU A 46 0.10 10.96 -2.72
C LEU A 46 0.17 12.48 -2.82
N ARG A 47 0.67 13.04 -3.93
CA ARG A 47 0.74 14.50 -4.10
C ARG A 47 -0.65 15.13 -4.14
N GLU A 48 -1.60 14.48 -4.79
CA GLU A 48 -2.95 15.04 -4.99
C GLU A 48 -3.90 14.78 -3.83
N ASN A 49 -3.77 13.64 -3.14
CA ASN A 49 -4.69 13.27 -2.06
C ASN A 49 -4.09 13.50 -0.65
N LEU A 50 -2.77 13.44 -0.51
CA LEU A 50 -2.06 13.39 0.78
C LEU A 50 -0.75 14.18 0.75
N LEU A 51 -0.79 15.43 0.26
CA LEU A 51 0.41 16.27 0.06
C LEU A 51 1.28 16.38 1.31
N PHE A 52 0.66 16.61 2.48
CA PHE A 52 1.37 16.68 3.75
C PHE A 52 2.19 15.42 4.04
N LEU A 53 1.60 14.24 3.81
CA LEU A 53 2.28 12.96 4.05
C LEU A 53 3.40 12.72 3.04
N TYR A 54 3.18 13.13 1.78
CA TYR A 54 4.21 13.08 0.75
C TYR A 54 5.43 13.92 1.14
N GLU A 55 5.25 15.20 1.42
CA GLU A 55 6.36 16.10 1.79
C GLU A 55 7.04 15.67 3.09
N TRP A 56 6.25 15.26 4.09
CA TRP A 56 6.79 14.79 5.35
C TRP A 56 7.69 13.57 5.15
N ILE A 57 7.28 12.54 4.42
CA ILE A 57 8.12 11.35 4.18
C ILE A 57 9.38 11.71 3.38
N TYR A 58 9.27 12.56 2.35
CA TYR A 58 10.41 13.02 1.54
C TYR A 58 11.41 13.91 2.30
N SER A 59 11.01 14.49 3.44
CA SER A 59 11.89 15.35 4.22
C SER A 59 12.97 14.60 5.01
N TRP A 60 12.70 13.35 5.39
CA TRP A 60 13.58 12.58 6.29
C TRP A 60 13.92 11.18 5.80
N PHE A 61 13.13 10.60 4.89
CA PHE A 61 13.34 9.25 4.40
C PHE A 61 14.21 9.21 3.14
N TRP A 62 14.70 8.03 2.78
CA TRP A 62 15.60 7.86 1.63
C TRP A 62 14.87 8.11 0.31
N ASN A 63 15.09 9.28 -0.27
CA ASN A 63 14.44 9.74 -1.51
C ASN A 63 14.59 8.79 -2.71
N ALA A 64 15.77 8.21 -2.92
CA ALA A 64 15.95 7.26 -4.04
C ALA A 64 15.08 6.01 -3.88
N TYR A 65 14.92 5.51 -2.65
CA TYR A 65 14.04 4.38 -2.37
C TYR A 65 12.57 4.75 -2.61
N LEU A 66 12.13 5.93 -2.17
CA LEU A 66 10.76 6.41 -2.42
C LEU A 66 10.48 6.56 -3.91
N ASN A 67 11.39 7.20 -4.65
CA ASN A 67 11.27 7.40 -6.09
C ASN A 67 11.21 6.07 -6.83
N PHE A 68 11.94 5.04 -6.37
CA PHE A 68 11.84 3.71 -6.96
C PHE A 68 10.45 3.10 -6.78
N TRP A 69 9.88 3.16 -5.57
CA TRP A 69 8.59 2.53 -5.29
C TRP A 69 7.37 3.33 -5.77
N TYR A 70 7.45 4.66 -5.74
CA TYR A 70 6.30 5.53 -6.05
C TYR A 70 6.07 5.73 -7.55
N VAL A 71 7.01 5.29 -8.40
CA VAL A 71 6.82 5.24 -9.86
C VAL A 71 5.83 4.15 -10.28
N PHE A 72 5.70 3.08 -9.50
CA PHE A 72 4.76 2.01 -9.83
C PHE A 72 3.30 2.47 -9.74
N PRO A 73 2.40 1.91 -10.56
CA PRO A 73 0.99 2.21 -10.48
C PRO A 73 0.43 1.78 -9.12
N MET A 74 -0.28 2.68 -8.47
CA MET A 74 -0.75 2.50 -7.09
C MET A 74 -1.68 1.29 -7.01
N THR A 75 -2.56 1.11 -8.00
CA THR A 75 -3.47 -0.03 -8.10
C THR A 75 -2.75 -1.37 -7.96
N PHE A 76 -1.65 -1.58 -8.70
CA PHE A 76 -0.92 -2.84 -8.68
C PHE A 76 -0.18 -3.06 -7.37
N ILE A 77 0.47 -2.02 -6.84
CA ILE A 77 1.21 -2.11 -5.57
C ILE A 77 0.27 -2.48 -4.41
N VAL A 78 -0.92 -1.90 -4.39
CA VAL A 78 -1.90 -2.14 -3.33
C VAL A 78 -2.48 -3.55 -3.43
N ILE A 79 -2.85 -4.00 -4.63
CA ILE A 79 -3.32 -5.38 -4.87
C ILE A 79 -2.23 -6.39 -4.47
N LEU A 80 -0.99 -6.17 -4.90
CA LEU A 80 0.13 -7.07 -4.60
C LEU A 80 0.38 -7.16 -3.08
N LYS A 81 0.39 -6.02 -2.38
CA LYS A 81 0.52 -6.00 -0.92
C LYS A 81 -0.64 -6.72 -0.23
N LEU A 82 -1.87 -6.51 -0.69
CA LEU A 82 -3.05 -7.15 -0.13
C LEU A 82 -2.96 -8.68 -0.24
N ILE A 83 -2.62 -9.19 -1.43
CA ILE A 83 -2.48 -10.64 -1.67
C ILE A 83 -1.38 -11.22 -0.80
N ILE A 84 -0.19 -10.61 -0.82
CA ILE A 84 0.98 -11.10 -0.08
C ILE A 84 0.71 -11.09 1.43
N ASN A 85 0.17 -9.99 1.98
CA ASN A 85 -0.07 -9.87 3.42
C ASN A 85 -1.14 -10.83 3.90
N THR A 86 -2.23 -10.97 3.13
CA THR A 86 -3.32 -11.89 3.49
C THR A 86 -2.85 -13.34 3.40
N TRP A 87 -2.13 -13.72 2.33
CA TRP A 87 -1.61 -15.07 2.17
C TRP A 87 -0.56 -15.42 3.23
N LEU A 88 0.41 -14.55 3.48
CA LEU A 88 1.42 -14.76 4.52
C LEU A 88 0.80 -14.79 5.92
N GLY A 89 -0.16 -13.91 6.20
CA GLY A 89 -0.88 -13.89 7.47
C GLY A 89 -1.57 -15.22 7.75
N PHE A 90 -2.37 -15.73 6.81
CA PHE A 90 -3.03 -17.03 6.98
C PHE A 90 -2.05 -18.20 7.01
N TRP A 91 -0.99 -18.17 6.19
CA TRP A 91 0.03 -19.22 6.21
C TRP A 91 0.73 -19.31 7.57
N MET A 92 1.03 -18.18 8.19
CA MET A 92 1.66 -18.13 9.51
C MET A 92 0.70 -18.53 10.64
N LEU A 93 -0.60 -18.21 10.54
CA LEU A 93 -1.61 -18.64 11.52
C LEU A 93 -1.89 -20.15 11.49
N LYS A 94 -1.67 -20.80 10.34
CA LYS A 94 -1.87 -22.24 10.17
C LYS A 94 -0.71 -23.08 10.74
N LYS A 95 0.44 -22.46 11.02
CA LYS A 95 1.64 -23.10 11.58
C LYS A 95 1.70 -22.97 13.10
#